data_AF-A0A835T487-F1
#
_entry.id   AF-A0A835T487-F1
#
_cell.length_a   1.000
_cell.length_b   1.000
_cell.length_c   1.000
_cell.angle_alpha   90.00
_cell.angle_beta   90.00
_cell.angle_gamma   90.00
#
_symmetry.space_group_name_H-M   'P 1'
#
loop_
_entity.id
_entity.type
_entity.pdbx_description
1 polymer ?
#
loop_
_entity_poly.entity_id
_entity_poly.type
_entity_poly.pdbx_seq_one_letter_code
_entity_poly.pdbx_strand_id
1 'polypeptide(L)'
;MNSVRVSLRIGQMDLLEEELVSMYLSFLQQRAELLDVLRRVPLPGYDVSFLITDAHLLQYGRQRLLDFLVSFIEEMDSEISSMKLAVNSRGRAVATEFLRSLAF
;
A
#
# COMPACT_ATOMS: atom_id res chain seq x y z
N MET A 1 -28.15 -7.64 6.48
CA MET A 1 -26.68 -7.43 6.57
C MET A 1 -26.30 -6.76 5.27
N ASN A 2 -25.85 -5.50 5.30
CA ASN A 2 -25.80 -4.64 4.09
C ASN A 2 -24.37 -4.22 3.71
N SER A 3 -23.37 -4.70 4.47
CA SER A 3 -21.97 -4.38 4.21
C SER A 3 -21.05 -5.41 4.84
N VAL A 4 -19.86 -5.55 4.27
CA VAL A 4 -18.74 -6.32 4.79
C VAL A 4 -17.51 -5.41 4.88
N ARG A 5 -16.76 -5.54 5.98
CA ARG A 5 -15.49 -4.82 6.16
C ARG A 5 -14.34 -5.82 6.11
N VAL A 6 -13.31 -5.49 5.34
CA VAL A 6 -12.07 -6.26 5.22
C VAL A 6 -10.94 -5.35 5.69
N SER A 7 -10.19 -5.75 6.70
CA SER A 7 -9.07 -4.98 7.25
C SER A 7 -7.83 -5.85 7.23
N LEU A 8 -6.73 -5.32 6.70
CA LEU A 8 -5.50 -6.06 6.47
C LEU A 8 -4.36 -5.42 7.25
N ARG A 9 -3.54 -6.28 7.86
CA ARG A 9 -2.25 -5.92 8.44
C ARG A 9 -1.18 -6.65 7.63
N ILE A 10 -0.17 -5.91 7.21
CA ILE A 10 0.88 -6.40 6.33
C ILE A 10 2.04 -6.91 7.19
N GLY A 11 2.62 -8.04 6.80
CA GLY A 11 3.75 -8.62 7.51
C GLY A 11 5.03 -7.83 7.24
N GLN A 12 5.30 -6.80 8.04
CA GLN A 12 6.50 -5.98 7.90
C GLN A 12 7.70 -6.67 8.57
N MET A 13 8.83 -6.77 7.85
CA MET A 13 10.04 -7.45 8.35
C MET A 13 11.05 -6.49 9.01
N ASP A 14 11.04 -5.21 8.63
CA ASP A 14 11.95 -4.20 9.16
C ASP A 14 11.33 -2.79 9.20
N LEU A 15 12.00 -1.86 9.88
CA LEU A 15 11.55 -0.47 10.08
C LEU A 15 11.43 0.30 8.77
N LEU A 16 12.29 0.03 7.78
CA LEU A 16 12.21 0.71 6.49
C LEU A 16 10.91 0.30 5.79
N GLU A 17 10.62 -1.00 5.77
CA GLU A 17 9.42 -1.56 5.16
C GLU A 17 8.14 -1.08 5.84
N GLU A 18 8.14 -0.96 7.18
CA GLU A 18 7.04 -0.36 7.94
C GLU A 18 6.71 1.07 7.48
N GLU A 19 7.73 1.92 7.35
CA GLU A 19 7.57 3.29 6.86
C GLU A 19 7.16 3.35 5.38
N LEU A 20 7.71 2.47 4.54
CA LEU A 20 7.34 2.39 3.11
C LEU A 20 5.88 1.98 2.94
N VAL A 21 5.42 0.98 3.69
CA VAL A 21 4.01 0.53 3.71
C VAL A 21 3.09 1.65 4.16
N SER A 22 3.42 2.30 5.28
CA SER A 22 2.66 3.43 5.83
C SER A 22 2.51 4.56 4.82
N MET A 23 3.61 4.95 4.17
CA MET A 23 3.62 6.00 3.15
C MET A 23 2.78 5.63 1.92
N TYR A 24 2.97 4.43 1.39
CA TYR A 24 2.28 3.95 0.19
C TYR A 24 0.76 3.85 0.43
N LEU A 25 0.35 3.26 1.53
CA LEU A 25 -1.07 3.14 1.87
C LEU A 25 -1.71 4.50 2.18
N SER A 26 -0.99 5.39 2.87
CA SER A 26 -1.46 6.76 3.11
C SER A 26 -1.71 7.51 1.78
N PHE A 27 -0.82 7.32 0.79
CA PHE A 27 -0.98 7.87 -0.55
C PHE A 27 -2.24 7.35 -1.25
N LEU A 28 -2.54 6.04 -1.13
CA LEU A 28 -3.75 5.46 -1.71
C LEU A 28 -5.01 5.91 -0.98
N GLN A 29 -4.98 6.01 0.35
CA GLN A 29 -6.10 6.44 1.18
C GLN A 29 -6.51 7.90 0.90
N GLN A 30 -5.55 8.77 0.59
CA GLN A 30 -5.83 10.14 0.12
C GLN A 30 -6.63 10.17 -1.19
N ARG A 31 -6.59 9.09 -1.98
CA ARG A 31 -7.31 8.91 -3.24
C ARG A 31 -8.45 7.92 -3.12
N ALA A 32 -8.92 7.63 -1.91
CA ALA A 32 -10.01 6.69 -1.65
C ALA A 32 -11.32 7.05 -2.38
N GLU A 33 -11.52 8.31 -2.78
CA GLU A 33 -12.67 8.69 -3.62
C GLU A 33 -12.63 8.08 -5.04
N LEU A 34 -11.43 7.78 -5.55
CA LEU A 34 -11.24 7.06 -6.82
C LEU A 34 -11.30 5.54 -6.64
N LEU A 35 -11.07 5.08 -5.41
CA LEU A 35 -11.08 3.68 -5.01
C LEU A 35 -12.26 3.46 -4.07
N ASP A 36 -13.48 3.48 -4.62
CA ASP A 36 -14.78 3.61 -3.92
C ASP A 36 -14.96 2.68 -2.70
N VAL A 37 -14.30 1.52 -2.69
CA VAL A 37 -14.36 0.53 -1.60
C VAL A 37 -13.31 0.73 -0.50
N LEU A 38 -12.29 1.56 -0.72
CA LEU A 38 -11.19 1.83 0.20
C LEU A 38 -11.62 2.84 1.27
N ARG A 39 -11.27 2.60 2.53
CA ARG A 39 -11.49 3.58 3.60
C ARG A 39 -10.34 4.57 3.65
N ARG A 40 -10.67 5.85 3.86
CA ARG A 40 -9.70 6.96 4.07
C ARG A 40 -8.82 6.77 5.31
N VAL A 41 -9.33 6.05 6.31
CA VAL A 41 -8.60 5.77 7.54
C VAL A 41 -8.81 4.29 7.87
N PRO A 42 -7.73 3.51 8.10
CA PRO A 42 -7.85 2.11 8.46
C PRO A 42 -8.44 1.96 9.87
N LEU A 43 -8.83 0.73 10.22
CA LEU A 43 -9.20 0.41 11.59
C LEU A 43 -7.93 0.44 12.49
N PRO A 44 -8.01 0.86 13.77
CA PRO A 44 -6.87 0.78 14.67
C PRO A 44 -6.23 -0.61 14.68
N GLY A 45 -4.90 -0.68 14.55
CA GLY A 45 -4.14 -1.92 14.51
C GLY A 45 -3.99 -2.56 13.12
N TYR A 46 -4.57 -1.96 12.08
CA TYR A 46 -4.49 -2.39 10.68
C TYR A 46 -3.90 -1.29 9.81
N ASP A 47 -3.26 -1.68 8.70
CA ASP A 47 -2.63 -0.74 7.78
C ASP A 47 -3.62 -0.22 6.72
N VAL A 48 -4.54 -1.07 6.29
CA VAL A 48 -5.57 -0.72 5.28
C VAL A 48 -6.92 -1.33 5.64
N SER A 49 -8.00 -0.69 5.19
CA SER A 49 -9.35 -1.20 5.37
C SER A 49 -10.26 -0.88 4.19
N PHE A 50 -11.13 -1.83 3.87
CA PHE A 50 -12.12 -1.76 2.81
C PHE A 50 -13.53 -1.88 3.40
N LEU A 51 -14.48 -1.13 2.85
CA LEU A 51 -15.90 -1.25 3.16
C LEU A 51 -16.67 -1.56 1.88
N ILE A 52 -17.21 -2.77 1.81
CA ILE A 52 -18.00 -3.23 0.67
C ILE A 52 -19.46 -3.20 1.09
N THR A 53 -20.26 -2.34 0.47
CA THR A 53 -21.71 -2.26 0.68
C THR A 53 -22.45 -3.09 -0.36
N ASP A 54 -23.77 -3.25 -0.18
CA ASP A 54 -24.66 -3.80 -1.19
C ASP A 54 -24.65 -3.00 -2.51
N ALA A 55 -24.53 -1.67 -2.44
CA ALA A 55 -24.40 -0.81 -3.61
C ALA A 55 -23.15 -1.16 -4.43
N HIS A 56 -22.00 -1.40 -3.78
CA HIS A 56 -20.78 -1.81 -4.47
C HIS A 56 -20.95 -3.18 -5.14
N LEU A 57 -21.63 -4.13 -4.49
CA LEU A 57 -21.92 -5.45 -5.05
C LEU A 57 -22.81 -5.35 -6.30
N LEU A 58 -23.80 -4.47 -6.30
CA LEU A 58 -24.69 -4.23 -7.44
C LEU A 58 -23.95 -3.55 -8.61
N GLN A 59 -23.05 -2.62 -8.32
CA GLN A 59 -22.32 -1.85 -9.33
C GLN A 59 -21.19 -2.65 -10.00
N TYR A 60 -20.36 -3.34 -9.20
CA TYR A 60 -19.14 -3.98 -9.71
C TYR A 60 -19.28 -5.50 -9.90
N GLY A 61 -20.22 -6.12 -9.19
CA GLY A 61 -20.36 -7.57 -9.12
C GLY A 61 -19.36 -8.21 -8.14
N ARG A 62 -19.79 -9.33 -7.53
CA ARG A 62 -19.03 -10.02 -6.49
C ARG A 62 -17.62 -10.46 -6.94
N GLN A 63 -17.52 -11.08 -8.12
CA GLN A 63 -16.24 -11.64 -8.58
C GLN A 63 -15.20 -10.55 -8.81
N ARG A 64 -15.59 -9.46 -9.48
CA ARG A 64 -14.70 -8.34 -9.76
C ARG A 64 -14.17 -7.66 -8.50
N LEU A 65 -15.00 -7.56 -7.45
CA LEU A 65 -14.57 -7.03 -6.16
C LEU A 65 -13.56 -7.96 -5.46
N LEU A 66 -13.74 -9.27 -5.57
CA LEU A 66 -12.77 -10.23 -5.06
C LEU A 66 -11.46 -10.15 -5.84
N ASP A 67 -11.53 -10.12 -7.17
CA ASP A 67 -10.35 -10.00 -8.03
C ASP A 67 -9.60 -8.70 -7.72
N PHE A 68 -10.31 -7.58 -7.55
CA PHE A 68 -9.72 -6.30 -7.12
C PHE A 68 -8.98 -6.43 -5.77
N LEU A 69 -9.58 -7.07 -4.76
CA LEU A 69 -8.93 -7.21 -3.45
C LEU A 69 -7.65 -8.06 -3.54
N VAL A 70 -7.67 -9.13 -4.34
CA VAL A 70 -6.49 -10.00 -4.54
C VAL A 70 -5.40 -9.23 -5.28
N SER A 71 -5.73 -8.60 -6.41
CA SER A 71 -4.78 -7.81 -7.18
C SER A 71 -4.19 -6.65 -6.37
N PHE A 72 -4.99 -5.99 -5.53
CA PHE A 72 -4.50 -4.95 -4.64
C PHE A 72 -3.40 -5.46 -3.69
N ILE A 73 -3.57 -6.65 -3.12
CA ILE A 73 -2.59 -7.24 -2.21
C ILE A 73 -1.30 -7.61 -2.96
N GLU A 74 -1.42 -8.19 -4.16
CA GLU A 74 -0.29 -8.56 -5.01
C GLU A 74 0.51 -7.34 -5.50
N GLU A 75 -0.18 -6.31 -5.99
CA GLU A 75 0.43 -5.07 -6.47
C GLU A 75 1.15 -4.34 -5.35
N MET A 76 0.55 -4.29 -4.16
CA MET A 76 1.14 -3.66 -2.99
C MET A 76 2.46 -4.35 -2.58
N ASP A 77 2.50 -5.68 -2.53
CA ASP A 77 3.73 -6.41 -2.17
C ASP A 77 4.89 -6.14 -3.15
N SER A 78 4.56 -6.15 -4.45
CA SER A 78 5.49 -5.82 -5.53
C SER A 78 6.00 -4.37 -5.45
N GLU A 79 5.10 -3.41 -5.20
CA GLU A 79 5.45 -1.99 -5.15
C GLU A 79 6.32 -1.66 -3.94
N ILE A 80 6.04 -2.23 -2.76
CA ILE A 80 6.87 -2.05 -1.57
C ILE A 80 8.28 -2.64 -1.79
N SER A 81 8.37 -3.82 -2.41
CA SER A 81 9.64 -4.43 -2.79
C SER A 81 10.44 -3.53 -3.75
N SER A 82 9.76 -2.95 -4.75
CA SER A 82 10.35 -2.00 -5.70
C SER A 82 10.86 -0.73 -5.00
N MET A 83 10.05 -0.13 -4.12
CA MET A 83 10.41 1.05 -3.33
C MET A 83 11.64 0.80 -2.46
N LYS A 84 11.71 -0.37 -1.80
CA LYS A 84 12.85 -0.77 -0.96
C LYS A 84 14.15 -0.86 -1.78
N LEU A 85 14.10 -1.48 -2.95
CA LEU A 85 15.23 -1.54 -3.88
C LEU A 85 15.66 -0.15 -4.36
N ALA A 86 14.70 0.73 -4.66
CA ALA A 86 14.95 2.09 -5.10
C ALA A 86 15.66 2.92 -4.02
N VAL A 87 15.21 2.84 -2.76
CA VAL A 87 15.84 3.52 -1.62
C VAL A 87 17.28 3.04 -1.45
N ASN A 88 17.51 1.73 -1.45
CA ASN A 88 18.84 1.16 -1.31
C ASN A 88 19.79 1.56 -2.46
N SER A 89 19.28 1.56 -3.69
CA SER A 89 20.06 1.98 -4.87
C SER A 89 20.46 3.46 -4.78
N ARG A 90 19.51 4.34 -4.44
CA ARG A 90 19.77 5.78 -4.29
C ARG A 90 20.72 6.06 -3.13
N GLY A 91 20.56 5.38 -1.99
CA GLY A 91 21.47 5.49 -0.86
C GLY A 91 22.92 5.18 -1.23
N ARG A 92 23.14 4.09 -1.99
CA ARG A 92 24.48 3.75 -2.51
C ARG A 92 25.02 4.79 -3.48
N ALA A 93 24.20 5.30 -4.38
CA ALA A 93 24.62 6.32 -5.35
C ALA A 93 25.07 7.60 -4.65
N VAL A 94 24.28 8.09 -3.67
CA VAL A 94 24.61 9.28 -2.89
C VAL A 94 25.89 9.08 -2.08
N ALA A 95 26.03 7.94 -1.40
CA ALA A 95 27.25 7.63 -0.64
C ALA A 95 28.49 7.58 -1.54
N THR A 96 28.38 6.97 -2.73
CA THR A 96 29.49 6.88 -3.68
C THR A 96 29.92 8.26 -4.17
N GLU A 97 28.96 9.12 -4.51
CA GLU A 97 29.25 10.46 -5.01
C GLU A 97 29.83 11.36 -3.92
N PHE A 98 29.31 11.25 -2.69
CA PHE A 98 29.86 11.95 -1.54
C PHE A 98 31.30 11.54 -1.23
N LEU A 99 31.64 10.24 -1.32
CA LEU A 99 33.01 9.78 -1.11
C LEU A 99 33.96 10.22 -2.22
N ARG A 100 33.49 10.27 -3.48
CA ARG A 100 34.28 10.80 -4.60
C ARG A 100 34.60 12.27 -4.44
N SER A 101 33.64 13.08 -3.96
CA SER A 101 33.88 14.51 -3.76
C SER A 101 34.85 14.83 -2.61
N LEU A 102 35.04 13.88 -1.68
CA LEU A 102 36.00 13.98 -0.59
C LEU A 102 37.39 13.40 -0.92
N ALA A 103 37.49 12.56 -1.95
CA ALA A 103 38.76 12.06 -2.44
C ALA A 103 39.44 13.17 -3.27
N PHE A 104 40.50 13.78 -2.71
CA PHE A 104 41.36 14.75 -3.40
C PHE A 104 42.00 14.15 -4.66
#